data_AF-A0A2V2YSN3-F1
#
_entry.id   AF-A0A2V2YSN3-F1
#
_cell.length_a   1.000
_cell.length_b   1.000
_cell.length_c   1.000
_cell.angle_alpha   90.00
_cell.angle_beta   90.00
_cell.angle_gamma   90.00
#
_symmetry.space_group_name_H-M   'P 1'
#
loop_
_entity.id
_entity.type
_entity.pdbx_description
1 polymer ?
#
loop_
_entity_poly.entity_id
_entity_poly.type
_entity_poly.pdbx_seq_one_letter_code
_entity_poly.pdbx_strand_id
1 'polypeptide(L)'
;MNFCTRCGQKMVEGEEHVCNEVAASSSEGVVSNGKSWGNSAADSLKKVDYQVIYALLKNPQRAASLQPDKDLVYGILGLVASILGFMIWVWMVGKKLSSLLNDLFGFNDINSFFETGSVSNKISTMLTGKLFGLSIVSIVALGTALWLIGIWLGRKKLTLSDFITYFGGMQYSFGAGFIIAGLGTIVGLRISIILVIINLLASLVLNLMLASEISEVSKDRRLTFVASSIAAYIIVSAVLAVIII
;
A
#
# COMPACT_ATOMS: atom_id res chain seq x y z
N MET A 1 38.02 -40.49 7.22
CA MET A 1 37.64 -39.16 7.76
C MET A 1 36.13 -39.14 7.80
N ASN A 2 35.53 -39.14 8.99
CA ASN A 2 34.08 -39.28 9.13
C ASN A 2 33.45 -37.88 9.05
N PHE A 3 32.51 -37.70 8.12
CA PHE A 3 31.73 -36.48 7.97
C PHE A 3 30.29 -36.77 8.38
N CYS A 4 29.62 -35.80 8.99
CA CYS A 4 28.22 -35.92 9.34
C CYS A 4 27.37 -35.91 8.05
N THR A 5 26.53 -36.94 7.87
CA THR A 5 25.67 -37.08 6.68
C THR A 5 24.51 -36.07 6.66
N ARG A 6 24.26 -35.35 7.77
CA ARG A 6 23.20 -34.34 7.86
C ARG A 6 23.69 -32.90 7.69
N CYS A 7 24.86 -32.53 8.21
CA CYS A 7 25.36 -31.15 8.14
C CYS A 7 26.67 -31.00 7.34
N GLY A 8 27.27 -32.09 6.87
CA GLY A 8 28.51 -32.07 6.08
C GLY A 8 29.78 -31.70 6.86
N GLN A 9 29.71 -31.45 8.16
CA GLN A 9 30.88 -31.11 8.98
C GLN A 9 31.72 -32.34 9.35
N LYS A 10 33.03 -32.15 9.50
CA LYS A 10 33.98 -33.19 9.91
C LYS A 10 33.75 -33.55 11.37
N MET A 11 33.50 -34.82 11.66
CA MET A 11 33.33 -35.29 13.03
C MET A 11 34.69 -35.63 13.66
N VAL A 12 34.89 -35.18 14.90
CA VAL A 12 36.04 -35.51 15.75
C VAL A 12 35.60 -36.62 16.70
N GLU A 13 36.32 -37.75 16.72
CA GLU A 13 35.98 -38.89 17.59
C GLU A 13 36.14 -38.50 19.06
N GLY A 14 35.06 -38.66 19.84
CA GLY A 14 35.02 -38.42 21.29
C GLY A 14 34.23 -37.20 21.74
N GLU A 15 33.74 -36.36 20.82
CA GLU A 15 32.91 -35.19 21.14
C GLU A 15 31.47 -35.36 20.64
N GLU A 16 30.50 -34.90 21.43
CA GLU A 16 29.08 -34.91 21.06
C GLU A 16 28.84 -33.89 19.94
N HIS A 17 28.54 -34.39 18.74
CA HIS A 17 28.36 -33.55 17.56
C HIS A 17 26.98 -32.87 17.57
N VAL A 18 26.95 -31.56 17.84
CA VAL A 18 25.72 -30.75 17.75
C VAL A 18 25.50 -30.29 16.32
N CYS A 19 24.52 -30.89 15.64
CA CYS A 19 24.09 -30.47 14.30
C CYS A 19 23.34 -29.13 14.36
N ASN A 20 24.01 -28.02 14.01
CA ASN A 20 23.33 -26.76 13.69
C ASN A 20 22.90 -26.78 12.22
N GLU A 21 21.63 -27.08 11.97
CA GLU A 21 21.03 -27.27 10.62
C GLU A 21 20.92 -25.99 9.76
N VAL A 22 21.76 -24.98 9.99
CA VAL A 22 21.62 -23.63 9.38
C VAL A 22 22.49 -23.44 8.12
N ALA A 23 23.26 -24.44 7.69
CA ALA A 23 24.28 -24.24 6.63
C ALA A 23 24.16 -25.15 5.39
N ALA A 24 22.95 -25.60 5.02
CA ALA A 24 22.74 -26.42 3.81
C ALA A 24 21.53 -26.00 2.97
N SER A 25 21.33 -24.70 2.73
CA SER A 25 20.35 -24.21 1.74
C SER A 25 20.92 -23.16 0.78
N SER A 26 22.19 -23.31 0.39
CA SER A 26 22.82 -22.39 -0.56
C SER A 26 23.71 -23.12 -1.56
N SER A 27 23.08 -23.86 -2.48
CA SER A 27 23.48 -23.93 -3.90
C SER A 27 22.73 -25.07 -4.58
N GLU A 28 21.73 -24.75 -5.40
CA GLU A 28 21.56 -25.30 -6.75
C GLU A 28 20.33 -24.66 -7.40
N GLY A 29 20.50 -24.24 -8.65
CA GLY A 29 19.51 -23.46 -9.38
C GLY A 29 18.53 -24.29 -10.21
N VAL A 30 17.61 -23.54 -10.81
CA VAL A 30 16.78 -23.85 -11.99
C VAL A 30 15.40 -24.50 -11.71
N VAL A 31 14.39 -23.62 -11.75
CA VAL A 31 13.03 -23.77 -12.28
C VAL A 31 12.08 -24.74 -11.56
N SER A 32 11.17 -24.18 -10.76
CA SER A 32 9.80 -24.70 -10.69
C SER A 32 8.77 -23.57 -10.58
N ASN A 33 7.99 -23.48 -11.65
CA ASN A 33 6.58 -23.11 -11.77
C ASN A 33 5.82 -22.63 -10.51
N GLY A 34 5.01 -21.59 -10.73
CA GLY A 34 4.26 -20.87 -9.71
C GLY A 34 3.31 -21.71 -8.85
N LYS A 35 3.06 -21.17 -7.65
CA LYS A 35 2.10 -21.55 -6.57
C LYS A 35 2.72 -21.76 -5.18
N SER A 36 3.83 -21.10 -4.84
CA SER A 36 4.36 -21.10 -3.46
C SER A 36 4.06 -19.82 -2.65
N TRP A 37 3.25 -18.89 -3.18
CA TRP A 37 2.92 -17.65 -2.43
C TRP A 37 1.90 -17.87 -1.31
N GLY A 38 1.04 -18.90 -1.42
CA GLY A 38 -0.07 -19.12 -0.48
C GLY A 38 0.35 -19.64 0.90
N ASN A 39 1.30 -20.58 0.96
CA ASN A 39 1.63 -21.26 2.22
C ASN A 39 2.60 -20.44 3.08
N SER A 40 3.59 -19.79 2.46
CA SER A 40 4.54 -18.92 3.18
C SER A 40 3.88 -17.62 3.68
N ALA A 41 2.91 -17.08 2.94
CA ALA A 41 2.11 -15.94 3.40
C ALA A 41 1.22 -16.32 4.58
N ALA A 42 0.59 -17.50 4.57
CA ALA A 42 -0.24 -17.97 5.67
C ALA A 42 0.55 -18.21 6.98
N ASP A 43 1.76 -18.75 6.90
CA ASP A 43 2.62 -18.94 8.07
C ASP A 43 3.21 -17.62 8.59
N SER A 44 3.45 -16.65 7.70
CA SER A 44 3.88 -15.30 8.09
C SER A 44 2.72 -14.49 8.71
N LEU A 45 1.49 -14.71 8.26
CA LEU A 45 0.27 -14.13 8.85
C LEU A 45 -0.01 -14.65 10.27
N LYS A 46 0.39 -15.90 10.58
CA LYS A 46 0.29 -16.48 11.93
C LYS A 46 1.27 -15.87 12.95
N LYS A 47 2.33 -15.19 12.48
CA LYS A 47 3.35 -14.53 13.32
C LYS A 47 3.25 -13.01 13.32
N VAL A 48 2.09 -12.47 12.97
CA VAL A 48 1.85 -11.02 12.98
C VAL A 48 1.78 -10.52 14.42
N ASP A 49 2.70 -9.64 14.78
CA ASP A 49 2.69 -8.98 16.09
C ASP A 49 1.72 -7.80 16.08
N TYR A 50 0.63 -7.94 16.83
CA TYR A 50 -0.39 -6.90 16.99
C TYR A 50 0.17 -5.62 17.61
N GLN A 51 1.24 -5.70 18.42
CA GLN A 51 1.86 -4.52 19.02
C GLN A 51 2.54 -3.64 17.97
N VAL A 52 3.13 -4.26 16.94
CA VAL A 52 3.74 -3.53 15.80
C VAL A 52 2.66 -2.82 15.01
N ILE A 53 1.53 -3.49 14.72
CA ILE A 53 0.40 -2.86 14.01
C ILE A 53 -0.17 -1.69 14.82
N TYR A 54 -0.38 -1.87 16.12
CA TYR A 54 -0.87 -0.79 16.99
C TYR A 54 0.11 0.39 17.03
N ALA A 55 1.42 0.12 17.10
CA ALA A 55 2.45 1.14 17.07
C ALA A 55 2.46 1.93 15.75
N LEU A 56 2.26 1.26 14.61
CA LEU A 56 2.14 1.87 13.28
C LEU A 56 0.85 2.67 13.12
N LEU A 57 -0.25 2.19 13.70
CA LEU A 57 -1.54 2.89 13.70
C LEU A 57 -1.48 4.19 14.50
N LYS A 58 -0.77 4.18 15.63
CA LYS A 58 -0.61 5.37 16.48
C LYS A 58 0.40 6.37 15.90
N ASN A 59 1.47 5.86 15.30
CA ASN A 59 2.58 6.65 14.75
C ASN A 59 2.96 6.14 13.36
N PRO A 60 2.36 6.67 12.27
CA PRO A 60 2.63 6.17 10.91
C PRO A 60 4.10 6.33 10.51
N GLN A 61 4.80 7.34 11.03
CA GLN A 61 6.23 7.56 10.76
C GLN A 61 7.14 6.41 11.21
N ARG A 62 6.70 5.55 12.15
CA ARG A 62 7.45 4.34 12.53
C ARG A 62 7.58 3.32 11.40
N ALA A 63 6.79 3.46 10.33
CA ALA A 63 6.97 2.65 9.15
C ALA A 63 8.40 2.77 8.60
N ALA A 64 9.01 3.97 8.62
CA ALA A 64 10.37 4.19 8.13
C ALA A 64 11.46 3.41 8.91
N SER A 65 11.15 2.93 10.11
CA SER A 65 12.08 2.12 10.94
C SER A 65 11.90 0.61 10.79
N LEU A 66 10.96 0.14 9.97
CA LEU A 66 10.75 -1.30 9.72
C LEU A 66 11.93 -1.91 8.95
N GLN A 67 12.14 -3.21 9.08
CA GLN A 67 13.15 -3.94 8.29
C GLN A 67 12.49 -4.57 7.06
N PRO A 68 12.75 -4.10 5.83
CA PRO A 68 12.06 -4.57 4.63
C PRO A 68 12.10 -6.08 4.41
N ASP A 69 13.20 -6.73 4.76
CA ASP A 69 13.39 -8.16 4.54
C ASP A 69 12.52 -9.04 5.45
N LYS A 70 12.10 -8.52 6.61
CA LYS A 70 11.34 -9.27 7.62
C LYS A 70 9.90 -8.76 7.78
N ASP A 71 9.69 -7.47 7.56
CA ASP A 71 8.47 -6.75 7.92
C ASP A 71 7.56 -6.43 6.72
N LEU A 72 7.88 -6.96 5.54
CA LEU A 72 7.10 -6.73 4.31
C LEU A 72 5.61 -7.03 4.47
N VAL A 73 5.29 -8.05 5.27
CA VAL A 73 3.90 -8.44 5.57
C VAL A 73 3.13 -7.29 6.23
N TYR A 74 3.77 -6.52 7.12
CA TYR A 74 3.13 -5.36 7.74
C TYR A 74 2.83 -4.25 6.73
N GLY A 75 3.68 -4.08 5.72
CA GLY A 75 3.44 -3.16 4.61
C GLY A 75 2.22 -3.57 3.78
N ILE A 76 2.17 -4.82 3.33
CA ILE A 76 1.04 -5.35 2.56
C ILE A 76 -0.27 -5.23 3.35
N LEU A 77 -0.27 -5.64 4.62
CA LEU A 77 -1.45 -5.56 5.48
C LEU A 77 -1.93 -4.12 5.66
N GLY A 78 -1.02 -3.14 5.72
CA GLY A 78 -1.40 -1.73 5.80
C GLY A 78 -2.06 -1.19 4.53
N LEU A 79 -1.58 -1.60 3.34
CA LEU A 79 -2.25 -1.31 2.08
C LEU A 79 -3.64 -1.94 2.02
N VAL A 80 -3.77 -3.19 2.43
CA VAL A 80 -5.07 -3.87 2.51
C VAL A 80 -5.99 -3.15 3.49
N ALA A 81 -5.48 -2.73 4.65
CA ALA A 81 -6.26 -2.01 5.65
C ALA A 81 -6.78 -0.66 5.14
N SER A 82 -5.98 0.10 4.36
CA SER A 82 -6.47 1.36 3.78
C SER A 82 -7.53 1.14 2.70
N ILE A 83 -7.36 0.14 1.84
CA ILE A 83 -8.35 -0.26 0.84
C ILE A 83 -9.66 -0.67 1.52
N LEU A 84 -9.59 -1.50 2.56
CA LEU A 84 -10.77 -1.92 3.32
C LEU A 84 -11.45 -0.75 4.05
N GLY A 85 -10.68 0.14 4.67
CA GLY A 85 -11.21 1.33 5.31
C GLY A 85 -11.94 2.24 4.34
N PHE A 86 -11.35 2.48 3.16
CA PHE A 86 -11.98 3.25 2.08
C PHE A 86 -13.25 2.55 1.57
N MET A 87 -13.22 1.23 1.41
CA MET A 87 -14.38 0.45 0.97
C MET A 87 -15.56 0.58 1.94
N ILE A 88 -15.30 0.51 3.25
CA ILE A 88 -16.30 0.73 4.29
C ILE A 88 -16.89 2.14 4.18
N TRP A 89 -16.04 3.16 3.97
CA TRP A 89 -16.51 4.53 3.77
C TRP A 89 -17.43 4.67 2.54
N VAL A 90 -16.97 4.20 1.37
CA VAL A 90 -17.76 4.25 0.11
C VAL A 90 -19.11 3.55 0.28
N TRP A 91 -19.11 2.38 0.92
CA TRP A 91 -20.32 1.61 1.16
C TRP A 91 -21.33 2.39 2.02
N MET A 92 -20.86 3.06 3.07
CA MET A 92 -21.72 3.86 3.95
C MET A 92 -22.21 5.16 3.32
N VAL A 93 -21.44 5.78 2.42
CA VAL A 93 -21.87 6.95 1.66
C VAL A 93 -22.87 6.56 0.56
N GLY A 94 -22.68 5.39 -0.06
CA GLY A 94 -23.64 4.75 -0.97
C GLY A 94 -24.15 5.66 -2.10
N LYS A 95 -25.45 5.56 -2.41
CA LYS A 95 -26.12 6.29 -3.51
C LYS A 95 -26.10 7.82 -3.38
N LYS A 96 -25.73 8.36 -2.21
CA LYS A 96 -25.66 9.81 -1.99
C LYS A 96 -24.39 10.42 -2.61
N LEU A 97 -23.40 9.59 -2.96
CA LEU A 97 -22.13 10.06 -3.49
C LEU A 97 -22.26 10.78 -4.85
N SER A 98 -23.09 10.28 -5.76
CA SER A 98 -23.24 10.88 -7.10
C SER A 98 -23.86 12.27 -7.06
N SER A 99 -24.92 12.46 -6.26
CA SER A 99 -25.53 13.79 -6.06
C SER A 99 -24.56 14.78 -5.43
N LEU A 100 -23.69 14.32 -4.52
CA LEU A 100 -22.72 15.17 -3.85
C LEU A 100 -21.53 15.53 -4.72
N LEU A 101 -21.00 14.58 -5.50
CA LEU A 101 -19.87 14.84 -6.40
C LEU A 101 -20.26 15.91 -7.42
N ASN A 102 -21.48 15.84 -7.96
CA ASN A 102 -22.01 16.85 -8.87
C ASN A 102 -22.20 18.20 -8.19
N ASP A 103 -22.67 18.24 -6.94
CA ASP A 103 -22.91 19.47 -6.17
C ASP A 103 -21.61 20.14 -5.68
N LEU A 104 -20.63 19.36 -5.23
CA LEU A 104 -19.35 19.86 -4.69
C LEU A 104 -18.37 20.32 -5.76
N PHE A 105 -18.30 19.60 -6.87
CA PHE A 105 -17.30 19.88 -7.89
C PHE A 105 -17.88 20.57 -9.13
N GLY A 106 -19.20 20.74 -9.23
CA GLY A 106 -19.86 21.47 -10.32
C GLY A 106 -19.62 20.88 -11.72
N PHE A 107 -19.01 19.69 -11.81
CA PHE A 107 -18.79 19.02 -13.08
C PHE A 107 -20.09 18.36 -13.51
N ASN A 108 -20.84 19.05 -14.37
CA ASN A 108 -22.01 18.49 -15.06
C ASN A 108 -21.68 17.23 -15.90
N ASP A 109 -20.39 16.89 -16.05
CA ASP A 109 -19.87 15.89 -16.99
C ASP A 109 -18.98 14.81 -16.32
N ILE A 110 -18.83 14.77 -14.98
CA ILE A 110 -18.21 13.59 -14.33
C ILE A 110 -19.05 12.34 -14.58
N ASN A 111 -20.36 12.53 -14.77
CA ASN A 111 -21.23 11.44 -15.19
C ASN A 111 -20.70 10.81 -16.48
N SER A 112 -20.34 11.53 -17.55
CA SER A 112 -19.80 10.89 -18.76
C SER A 112 -18.49 10.13 -18.53
N PHE A 113 -17.64 10.59 -17.60
CA PHE A 113 -16.41 9.87 -17.20
C PHE A 113 -16.71 8.55 -16.46
N PHE A 114 -17.84 8.46 -15.74
CA PHE A 114 -18.31 7.25 -15.06
C PHE A 114 -19.35 6.45 -15.87
N GLU A 115 -19.95 7.04 -16.90
CA GLU A 115 -21.17 6.62 -17.62
C GLU A 115 -20.91 6.24 -19.10
N THR A 116 -19.67 5.94 -19.50
CA THR A 116 -19.38 5.14 -20.71
C THR A 116 -19.75 3.65 -20.50
N GLY A 117 -20.90 3.39 -19.86
CA GLY A 117 -21.41 2.06 -19.54
C GLY A 117 -22.89 2.17 -19.22
N SER A 118 -23.71 1.84 -20.21
CA SER A 118 -25.17 1.92 -20.30
C SER A 118 -25.97 1.67 -19.02
N VAL A 119 -26.92 2.59 -18.82
CA VAL A 119 -27.88 2.74 -17.72
C VAL A 119 -28.85 1.55 -17.59
N SER A 120 -28.92 0.95 -16.40
CA SER A 120 -30.09 0.23 -15.87
C SER A 120 -29.92 -0.03 -14.38
N ASN A 121 -31.00 -0.09 -13.60
CA ASN A 121 -31.12 -0.10 -12.12
C ASN A 121 -30.25 -1.08 -11.28
N LYS A 122 -29.29 -1.79 -11.88
CA LYS A 122 -28.12 -2.45 -11.23
C LYS A 122 -26.98 -1.48 -10.86
N ILE A 123 -27.20 -0.16 -11.04
CA ILE A 123 -26.24 0.95 -10.89
C ILE A 123 -25.55 1.04 -9.51
N SER A 124 -26.20 0.63 -8.41
CA SER A 124 -25.62 0.75 -7.06
C SER A 124 -24.37 -0.10 -6.88
N THR A 125 -24.38 -1.36 -7.34
CA THR A 125 -23.25 -2.29 -7.18
C THR A 125 -22.14 -2.01 -8.19
N MET A 126 -22.50 -1.54 -9.38
CA MET A 126 -21.52 -1.22 -10.43
C MET A 126 -20.76 0.08 -10.11
N LEU A 127 -21.44 1.11 -9.57
CA LEU A 127 -20.80 2.36 -9.16
C LEU A 127 -19.83 2.14 -7.98
N THR A 128 -20.25 1.38 -6.96
CA THR A 128 -19.36 0.98 -5.84
C THR A 128 -18.16 0.18 -6.34
N GLY A 129 -18.36 -0.74 -7.29
CA GLY A 129 -17.26 -1.48 -7.92
C GLY A 129 -16.28 -0.61 -8.71
N LYS A 130 -16.78 0.36 -9.49
CA LYS A 130 -15.93 1.32 -10.24
C LYS A 130 -15.12 2.22 -9.31
N LEU A 131 -15.73 2.74 -8.24
CA LEU A 131 -15.04 3.57 -7.25
C LEU A 131 -14.00 2.78 -6.45
N PHE A 132 -14.28 1.51 -6.17
CA PHE A 132 -13.31 0.59 -5.59
C PHE A 132 -12.11 0.38 -6.52
N GLY A 133 -12.37 0.09 -7.80
CA GLY A 133 -11.31 -0.02 -8.81
C GLY A 133 -10.48 1.26 -8.89
N LEU A 134 -11.13 2.42 -8.91
CA LEU A 134 -10.47 3.73 -8.94
C LEU A 134 -9.57 3.97 -7.71
N SER A 135 -9.98 3.48 -6.52
CA SER A 135 -9.16 3.62 -5.31
C SER A 135 -7.88 2.79 -5.36
N ILE A 136 -7.97 1.55 -5.84
CA ILE A 136 -6.79 0.69 -6.03
C ILE A 136 -5.87 1.33 -7.07
N VAL A 137 -6.45 1.77 -8.18
CA VAL A 137 -5.72 2.46 -9.25
C VAL A 137 -5.01 3.70 -8.73
N SER A 138 -5.68 4.52 -7.92
CA SER A 138 -5.09 5.72 -7.33
C SER A 138 -3.94 5.40 -6.37
N ILE A 139 -4.09 4.39 -5.50
CA ILE A 139 -3.01 3.97 -4.59
C ILE A 139 -1.81 3.44 -5.37
N VAL A 140 -2.04 2.61 -6.39
CA VAL A 140 -0.98 2.07 -7.26
C VAL A 140 -0.33 3.19 -8.07
N ALA A 141 -1.11 4.11 -8.64
CA ALA A 141 -0.61 5.27 -9.38
C ALA A 141 0.26 6.16 -8.50
N LEU A 142 -0.20 6.44 -7.28
CA LEU A 142 0.55 7.27 -6.33
C LEU A 142 1.84 6.56 -5.89
N GLY A 143 1.75 5.28 -5.53
CA GLY A 143 2.90 4.48 -5.12
C GLY A 143 3.95 4.39 -6.22
N THR A 144 3.54 4.08 -7.44
CA THR A 144 4.44 4.01 -8.60
C THR A 144 5.05 5.36 -8.96
N ALA A 145 4.27 6.45 -8.92
CA ALA A 145 4.79 7.79 -9.17
C ALA A 145 5.86 8.18 -8.13
N LEU A 146 5.58 7.97 -6.84
CA LEU A 146 6.54 8.26 -5.77
C LEU A 146 7.79 7.39 -5.86
N TRP A 147 7.63 6.10 -6.20
CA TRP A 147 8.75 5.18 -6.37
C TRP A 147 9.63 5.56 -7.57
N LEU A 148 9.02 5.87 -8.72
CA LEU A 148 9.74 6.18 -9.96
C LEU A 148 10.48 7.52 -9.85
N ILE A 149 9.82 8.55 -9.32
CA ILE A 149 10.46 9.84 -9.05
C ILE A 149 11.48 9.73 -7.92
N GLY A 150 11.24 8.87 -6.92
CA GLY A 150 12.16 8.56 -5.83
C GLY A 150 13.48 7.96 -6.33
N ILE A 151 13.41 6.99 -7.25
CA ILE A 151 14.62 6.44 -7.89
C ILE A 151 15.31 7.48 -8.78
N TRP A 152 14.55 8.34 -9.46
CA TRP A 152 15.11 9.28 -10.42
C TRP A 152 15.82 10.47 -9.75
N LEU A 153 15.23 11.06 -8.71
CA LEU A 153 15.77 12.24 -8.01
C LEU A 153 16.49 11.90 -6.70
N GLY A 154 16.27 10.69 -6.17
CA GLY A 154 16.86 10.23 -4.92
C GLY A 154 18.32 9.84 -5.04
N ARG A 155 19.01 9.83 -3.89
CA ARG A 155 20.40 9.36 -3.78
C ARG A 155 20.48 7.88 -3.44
N LYS A 156 19.44 7.34 -2.81
CA LYS A 156 19.32 5.93 -2.46
C LYS A 156 18.38 5.22 -3.44
N LYS A 157 18.85 4.12 -4.02
CA LYS A 157 18.00 3.24 -4.85
C LYS A 157 17.12 2.39 -3.93
N LEU A 158 15.81 2.59 -3.98
CA LEU A 158 14.84 1.85 -3.20
C LEU A 158 14.43 0.58 -3.95
N THR A 159 14.53 -0.57 -3.29
CA THR A 159 13.94 -1.79 -3.83
C THR A 159 12.42 -1.75 -3.67
N LEU A 160 11.70 -2.54 -4.49
CA LEU A 160 10.24 -2.56 -4.46
C LEU A 160 9.71 -3.06 -3.10
N SER A 161 10.41 -4.02 -2.48
CA SER A 161 10.13 -4.55 -1.13
C SER A 161 10.28 -3.47 -0.06
N ASP A 162 11.35 -2.67 -0.12
CA ASP A 162 11.57 -1.56 0.81
C ASP A 162 10.43 -0.55 0.73
N PHE A 163 10.10 -0.16 -0.51
CA PHE A 163 9.05 0.81 -0.74
C PHE A 163 7.69 0.31 -0.23
N ILE A 164 7.31 -0.93 -0.54
CA ILE A 164 6.02 -1.51 -0.10
C ILE A 164 5.97 -1.60 1.43
N THR A 165 7.07 -1.97 2.09
CA THR A 165 7.14 -2.07 3.55
C THR A 165 6.88 -0.72 4.20
N TYR A 166 7.59 0.32 3.76
CA TYR A 166 7.49 1.67 4.32
C TYR A 166 6.18 2.36 3.94
N PHE A 167 5.86 2.37 2.65
CA PHE A 167 4.65 3.01 2.13
C PHE A 167 3.40 2.33 2.70
N GLY A 168 3.36 1.00 2.69
CA GLY A 168 2.23 0.24 3.21
C GLY A 168 2.09 0.34 4.73
N GLY A 169 3.20 0.37 5.48
CA GLY A 169 3.17 0.53 6.94
C GLY A 169 2.54 1.85 7.40
N MET A 170 2.59 2.92 6.59
CA MET A 170 1.89 4.16 6.92
C MET A 170 0.38 4.11 6.69
N GLN A 171 -0.09 3.20 5.83
CA GLN A 171 -1.46 3.18 5.34
C GLN A 171 -2.49 2.74 6.39
N TYR A 172 -2.06 2.09 7.48
CA TYR A 172 -2.95 1.75 8.60
C TYR A 172 -3.66 2.98 9.19
N SER A 173 -2.92 4.08 9.39
CA SER A 173 -3.48 5.31 9.95
C SER A 173 -4.57 5.89 9.04
N PHE A 174 -4.34 5.86 7.72
CA PHE A 174 -5.30 6.36 6.75
C PHE A 174 -6.50 5.44 6.58
N GLY A 175 -6.31 4.13 6.69
CA GLY A 175 -7.41 3.15 6.75
C GLY A 175 -8.35 3.41 7.93
N ALA A 176 -7.80 3.63 9.12
CA ALA A 176 -8.60 4.04 10.27
C ALA A 176 -9.26 5.41 10.06
N GLY A 177 -8.56 6.36 9.43
CA GLY A 177 -9.12 7.65 9.05
C GLY A 177 -10.36 7.53 8.16
N PHE A 178 -10.37 6.60 7.18
CA PHE A 178 -11.54 6.34 6.36
C PHE A 178 -12.71 5.74 7.15
N ILE A 179 -12.43 4.85 8.12
CA ILE A 179 -13.46 4.31 9.01
C ILE A 179 -14.09 5.43 9.85
N ILE A 180 -13.27 6.31 10.44
CA ILE A 180 -13.74 7.46 11.21
C ILE A 180 -14.57 8.40 10.34
N ALA A 181 -14.09 8.73 9.14
CA ALA A 181 -14.84 9.52 8.19
C ALA A 181 -16.16 8.85 7.82
N GLY A 182 -16.15 7.52 7.74
CA GLY A 182 -17.32 6.70 7.54
C GLY A 182 -18.34 6.87 8.67
N LEU A 183 -17.92 6.73 9.92
CA LEU A 183 -18.80 6.97 11.07
C LEU A 183 -19.38 8.40 11.07
N GLY A 184 -18.63 9.35 10.52
CA GLY A 184 -19.10 10.72 10.26
C GLY A 184 -20.37 10.80 9.41
N THR A 185 -20.67 9.79 8.58
CA THR A 185 -21.92 9.73 7.78
C THR A 185 -23.17 9.68 8.65
N ILE A 186 -23.07 9.13 9.87
CA ILE A 186 -24.18 9.06 10.84
C ILE A 186 -24.54 10.46 11.33
N VAL A 187 -23.53 11.30 11.60
CA VAL A 187 -23.73 12.68 12.06
C VAL A 187 -24.18 13.57 10.90
N GLY A 188 -23.54 13.41 9.74
CA GLY A 188 -23.84 14.20 8.57
C GLY A 188 -22.90 13.90 7.42
N LEU A 189 -23.49 13.78 6.25
CA LEU A 189 -22.78 13.49 5.01
C LEU A 189 -21.68 14.52 4.68
N ARG A 190 -21.91 15.79 4.99
CA ARG A 190 -20.91 16.87 4.81
C ARG A 190 -19.70 16.68 5.72
N ILE A 191 -19.92 16.27 6.97
CA ILE A 191 -18.84 16.02 7.94
C ILE A 191 -17.99 14.86 7.47
N SER A 192 -18.62 13.76 7.03
CA SER A 192 -17.93 12.61 6.47
C SER A 192 -17.00 13.00 5.31
N ILE A 193 -17.47 13.83 4.38
CA ILE A 193 -16.67 14.30 3.25
C ILE A 193 -15.49 15.15 3.71
N ILE A 194 -15.72 16.12 4.62
CA ILE A 194 -14.64 16.95 5.16
C ILE A 194 -13.56 16.08 5.80
N LEU A 195 -13.97 15.08 6.59
CA LEU A 195 -13.04 14.13 7.21
C LEU A 195 -12.25 13.32 6.18
N VAL A 196 -12.88 12.86 5.09
CA VAL A 196 -12.17 12.18 4.00
C VAL A 196 -11.19 13.10 3.29
N ILE A 197 -11.57 14.34 2.99
CA ILE A 197 -10.68 15.31 2.34
C ILE A 197 -9.46 15.58 3.22
N ILE A 198 -9.66 15.81 4.51
CA ILE A 198 -8.57 16.00 5.47
C ILE A 198 -7.68 14.75 5.52
N ASN A 199 -8.27 13.55 5.58
CA ASN A 199 -7.52 12.29 5.61
C ASN A 199 -6.69 12.08 4.32
N LEU A 200 -7.26 12.38 3.15
CA LEU A 200 -6.59 12.28 1.85
C LEU A 200 -5.45 13.28 1.72
N LEU A 201 -5.65 14.54 2.14
CA LEU A 201 -4.60 15.56 2.12
C LEU A 201 -3.47 15.20 3.09
N ALA A 202 -3.80 14.76 4.32
CA ALA A 202 -2.82 14.29 5.28
C ALA A 202 -2.03 13.09 4.73
N SER A 203 -2.72 12.15 4.09
CA SER A 203 -2.10 11.00 3.42
C SER A 203 -1.14 11.44 2.32
N LEU A 204 -1.55 12.34 1.45
CA LEU A 204 -0.70 12.84 0.37
C LEU A 204 0.58 13.50 0.91
N VAL A 205 0.44 14.40 1.88
CA VAL A 205 1.59 15.11 2.48
C VAL A 205 2.54 14.12 3.16
N LEU A 206 2.02 13.22 3.99
CA LEU A 206 2.84 12.25 4.71
C LEU A 206 3.54 11.27 3.75
N ASN A 207 2.87 10.82 2.69
CA ASN A 207 3.48 9.97 1.67
C ASN A 207 4.58 10.70 0.89
N LEU A 208 4.38 11.97 0.53
CA LEU A 208 5.40 12.80 -0.12
C LEU A 208 6.62 13.02 0.80
N MET A 209 6.38 13.33 2.07
CA MET A 209 7.45 13.53 3.06
C MET A 209 8.25 12.25 3.25
N LEU A 210 7.57 11.12 3.51
CA LEU A 210 8.22 9.82 3.64
C LEU A 210 9.04 9.52 2.39
N ALA A 211 8.43 9.54 1.20
CA ALA A 211 9.10 9.22 -0.05
C ALA A 211 10.36 10.07 -0.29
N SER A 212 10.30 11.36 0.05
CA SER A 212 11.45 12.27 -0.06
C SER A 212 12.58 11.93 0.93
N GLU A 213 12.23 11.41 2.12
CA GLU A 213 13.16 11.02 3.17
C GLU A 213 13.82 9.67 2.86
N ILE A 214 13.03 8.65 2.52
CA ILE A 214 13.56 7.31 2.17
C ILE A 214 14.40 7.33 0.88
N SER A 215 14.11 8.25 -0.04
CA SER A 215 14.91 8.44 -1.27
C SER A 215 16.10 9.39 -1.06
N GLU A 216 16.27 9.96 0.14
CA GLU A 216 17.35 10.89 0.50
C GLU A 216 17.48 12.11 -0.44
N VAL A 217 16.33 12.65 -0.85
CA VAL A 217 16.26 13.79 -1.77
C VAL A 217 16.90 15.02 -1.13
N SER A 218 17.85 15.64 -1.84
CA SER A 218 18.52 16.86 -1.37
C SER A 218 17.52 17.99 -1.14
N LYS A 219 17.73 18.83 -0.11
CA LYS A 219 16.82 19.93 0.24
C LYS A 219 16.53 20.84 -0.96
N ASP A 220 17.53 21.09 -1.79
CA ASP A 220 17.43 21.95 -2.98
C ASP A 220 16.54 21.35 -4.09
N ARG A 221 16.32 20.03 -4.10
CA ARG A 221 15.52 19.31 -5.10
C ARG A 221 14.16 18.85 -4.57
N ARG A 222 13.81 19.16 -3.33
CA ARG A 222 12.53 18.73 -2.72
C ARG A 222 11.32 19.31 -3.43
N LEU A 223 11.39 20.58 -3.85
CA LEU A 223 10.29 21.22 -4.57
C LEU A 223 10.08 20.56 -5.94
N THR A 224 11.18 20.29 -6.67
CA THR A 224 11.14 19.55 -7.93
C THR A 224 10.59 18.13 -7.73
N PHE A 225 11.02 17.44 -6.67
CA PHE A 225 10.50 16.11 -6.32
C PHE A 225 8.99 16.12 -6.11
N VAL A 226 8.46 17.07 -5.33
CA VAL A 226 7.02 17.20 -5.08
C VAL A 226 6.27 17.50 -6.38
N ALA A 227 6.72 18.50 -7.14
CA ALA A 227 6.07 18.88 -8.41
C ALA A 227 6.07 17.73 -9.42
N SER A 228 7.21 17.05 -9.60
CA SER A 228 7.32 15.91 -10.51
C SER A 228 6.51 14.70 -10.04
N SER A 229 6.43 14.44 -8.73
CA SER A 229 5.61 13.35 -8.19
C SER A 229 4.12 13.59 -8.41
N ILE A 230 3.64 14.82 -8.22
CA ILE A 230 2.24 15.18 -8.48
C ILE A 230 1.94 15.09 -9.98
N ALA A 231 2.83 15.62 -10.83
CA ALA A 231 2.66 15.53 -12.28
C ALA A 231 2.65 14.07 -12.77
N ALA A 232 3.59 13.24 -12.30
CA ALA A 232 3.63 11.82 -12.60
C ALA A 232 2.37 11.09 -12.12
N TYR A 233 1.88 11.40 -10.91
CA TYR A 233 0.65 10.84 -10.39
C TYR A 233 -0.55 11.15 -11.29
N ILE A 234 -0.71 12.39 -11.75
CA ILE A 234 -1.81 12.79 -12.65
C ILE A 234 -1.71 12.04 -13.98
N ILE A 235 -0.51 11.96 -14.58
CA ILE A 235 -0.28 11.25 -15.85
C ILE A 235 -0.59 9.76 -15.71
N VAL A 236 -0.02 9.09 -14.70
CA VAL A 236 -0.24 7.66 -14.47
C VAL A 236 -1.71 7.37 -14.18
N SER A 237 -2.37 8.22 -13.38
CA SER A 237 -3.79 8.09 -13.09
C SER A 237 -4.65 8.26 -14.35
N ALA A 238 -4.35 9.24 -15.20
CA ALA A 238 -5.07 9.45 -16.46
C ALA A 238 -4.92 8.26 -17.41
N VAL A 239 -3.70 7.71 -17.54
CA VAL A 239 -3.43 6.53 -18.38
C VAL A 239 -4.18 5.31 -17.83
N LEU A 240 -4.09 5.05 -16.53
CA LEU A 240 -4.79 3.92 -15.92
C LEU A 240 -6.31 4.05 -16.01
N ALA A 241 -6.84 5.26 -15.88
CA ALA A 241 -8.28 5.52 -16.06
C ALA A 241 -8.72 5.19 -17.49
N VAL A 242 -7.97 5.60 -18.52
CA VAL A 242 -8.29 5.29 -19.93
C VAL A 242 -8.20 3.79 -20.24
N ILE A 243 -7.32 3.04 -19.57
CA ILE A 243 -7.18 1.59 -19.80
C ILE A 243 -8.33 0.81 -19.14
N ILE A 244 -8.84 1.30 -18.01
CA ILE A 244 -9.83 0.60 -17.19
C ILE A 244 -11.27 0.94 -17.58
N ILE A 245 -11.50 2.13 -18.14
CA ILE A 245 -12.78 2.60 -18.68
C ILE A 245 -12.95 2.13 -20.12
#